data_AF-A0A7C4JJX7-F1
#
_entry.id   AF-A0A7C4JJX7-F1
#
_cell.length_a   1.000
_cell.length_b   1.000
_cell.length_c   1.000
_cell.angle_alpha   90.00
_cell.angle_beta   90.00
_cell.angle_gamma   90.00
#
_symmetry.space_group_name_H-M   'P 1'
#
loop_
_entity.id
_entity.type
_entity.pdbx_description
1 polymer ?
#
loop_
_entity_poly.entity_id
_entity_poly.type
_entity_poly.pdbx_seq_one_letter_code
_entity_poly.pdbx_strand_id
1 'polypeptide(L)'
;MSDSRDLQRLNVFRYANSKHIICIFDTAAFLSSLQLHVYVGDIVTTPSVVQEVKDSESASRLEIALSIGRFKVEAPLPEYVEKARDIARNMKLLDKLSQTDIDVLALTLKYRNEGFKPMVFTDDYDIQRILKSLGIDFKPVKNLGIERRFNTSSPTSL
;
A
#
# COMPACT_ATOMS: atom_id res chain seq x y z
N MET A 1 -42.55 -7.24 9.61
CA MET A 1 -41.40 -7.60 10.47
C MET A 1 -40.40 -8.31 9.57
N SER A 2 -39.38 -7.61 9.06
CA SER A 2 -38.36 -8.24 8.20
C SER A 2 -37.49 -9.16 9.06
N ASP A 3 -37.34 -10.39 8.58
CA ASP A 3 -36.68 -11.49 9.28
C ASP A 3 -35.22 -11.15 9.57
N SER A 4 -34.76 -11.36 10.81
CA SER A 4 -33.36 -11.15 11.20
C SER A 4 -32.37 -12.00 10.39
N ARG A 5 -32.88 -13.07 9.75
CA ARG A 5 -32.15 -13.92 8.81
C ARG A 5 -31.86 -13.25 7.46
N ASP A 6 -32.71 -12.33 7.00
CA ASP A 6 -32.47 -11.57 5.77
C ASP A 6 -31.36 -10.53 5.94
N LEU A 7 -31.28 -9.92 7.13
CA LEU A 7 -30.19 -9.00 7.49
C LEU A 7 -28.83 -9.73 7.60
N GLN A 8 -28.81 -10.96 8.12
CA GLN A 8 -27.57 -11.75 8.15
C GLN A 8 -27.11 -12.20 6.77
N ARG A 9 -28.04 -12.62 5.89
CA ARG A 9 -27.72 -12.92 4.48
C ARG A 9 -27.22 -11.69 3.73
N LEU A 10 -27.82 -10.52 3.96
CA LEU A 10 -27.38 -9.26 3.35
C LEU A 10 -25.98 -8.85 3.82
N ASN A 11 -25.65 -9.06 5.10
CA ASN A 11 -24.32 -8.77 5.65
C ASN A 11 -23.23 -9.72 5.11
N VAL A 12 -23.53 -11.02 4.97
CA VAL A 12 -22.60 -11.99 4.37
C VAL A 12 -22.39 -11.69 2.88
N PHE A 13 -23.44 -11.34 2.13
CA PHE A 13 -23.32 -10.93 0.73
C PHE A 13 -22.54 -9.62 0.57
N ARG A 14 -22.69 -8.65 1.48
CA ARG A 14 -21.89 -7.42 1.48
C ARG A 14 -20.41 -7.68 1.75
N TYR A 15 -20.09 -8.61 2.66
CA TYR A 15 -18.71 -8.99 2.98
C TYR A 15 -18.05 -9.78 1.83
N ALA A 16 -18.81 -10.64 1.14
CA ALA A 16 -18.35 -11.37 -0.03
C ALA A 16 -18.22 -10.50 -1.30
N ASN A 17 -18.86 -9.32 -1.35
CA ASN A 17 -18.81 -8.39 -2.49
C ASN A 17 -17.91 -7.17 -2.27
N SER A 18 -17.33 -6.97 -1.08
CA SER A 18 -16.30 -5.95 -0.89
C SER A 18 -14.96 -6.49 -1.39
N LYS A 19 -14.42 -5.93 -2.48
CA LYS A 19 -13.05 -6.23 -2.92
C LYS A 19 -12.10 -6.16 -1.73
N HIS A 20 -11.37 -7.23 -1.46
CA HIS A 20 -10.36 -7.28 -0.41
C HIS A 20 -9.32 -6.17 -0.65
N ILE A 21 -9.13 -5.32 0.36
CA ILE A 21 -8.11 -4.26 0.30
C ILE A 21 -6.75 -4.92 0.45
N ILE A 22 -5.83 -4.55 -0.43
CA ILE A 22 -4.43 -4.95 -0.32
C ILE A 22 -3.54 -3.71 -0.30
N CYS A 23 -2.68 -3.64 0.70
CA CYS A 23 -1.77 -2.53 0.92
C CYS A 23 -0.45 -2.80 0.18
N ILE A 24 -0.15 -2.01 -0.85
CA ILE A 24 1.13 -2.09 -1.56
C ILE A 24 2.08 -1.08 -0.93
N PHE A 25 3.15 -1.55 -0.30
CA PHE A 25 4.13 -0.68 0.35
C PHE A 25 5.32 -0.43 -0.56
N ASP A 26 5.58 0.86 -0.80
CA ASP A 26 6.79 1.39 -1.41
C ASP A 26 7.88 1.62 -0.33
N THR A 27 9.11 1.93 -0.74
CA THR A 27 10.27 2.15 0.14
C THR A 27 9.96 3.17 1.24
N ALA A 28 9.29 4.28 0.89
CA ALA A 28 8.91 5.32 1.85
C ALA A 28 8.08 4.78 3.04
N ALA A 29 7.17 3.83 2.78
CA ALA A 29 6.33 3.23 3.81
C ALA A 29 7.16 2.45 4.85
N PHE A 30 8.17 1.71 4.39
CA PHE A 30 9.07 0.96 5.27
C PHE A 30 10.03 1.86 6.05
N LEU A 31 10.58 2.89 5.40
CA LEU A 31 11.45 3.87 6.06
C LEU A 31 10.72 4.61 7.20
N SER A 32 9.40 4.80 7.05
CA SER A 32 8.55 5.42 8.07
C SER A 32 8.00 4.43 9.11
N SER A 33 8.46 3.18 9.09
CA SER A 33 8.01 2.12 10.01
C SER A 33 6.50 1.84 9.96
N LEU A 34 5.84 2.12 8.82
CA LEU A 34 4.41 1.86 8.68
C LEU A 34 4.10 0.38 8.87
N GLN A 35 4.98 -0.53 8.49
CA GLN A 35 4.78 -1.98 8.61
C GLN A 35 4.54 -2.49 10.05
N LEU A 36 4.84 -1.66 11.06
CA LEU A 36 4.58 -1.96 12.47
C LEU A 36 3.21 -1.45 12.95
N HIS A 37 2.48 -0.72 12.12
CA HIS A 37 1.13 -0.21 12.41
C HIS A 37 0.03 -1.21 12.02
N VAL A 38 -1.16 -1.04 12.58
CA VAL A 38 -2.33 -1.89 12.26
C VAL A 38 -3.04 -1.35 11.02
N TYR A 39 -3.20 -2.19 10.00
CA TYR A 39 -3.97 -1.91 8.79
C TYR A 39 -5.09 -2.96 8.60
N VAL A 40 -6.09 -2.59 7.81
CA VAL A 40 -7.30 -3.41 7.56
C VAL A 40 -7.07 -4.47 6.47
N GLY A 41 -5.95 -4.44 5.75
CA GLY A 41 -5.65 -5.35 4.64
C GLY A 41 -4.26 -5.96 4.70
N ASP A 42 -4.04 -7.00 3.91
CA ASP A 42 -2.73 -7.65 3.77
C ASP A 42 -1.72 -6.66 3.19
N ILE A 43 -0.50 -6.69 3.73
CA ILE A 43 0.60 -5.84 3.28
C ILE A 43 1.48 -6.65 2.34
N VAL A 44 1.76 -6.10 1.17
CA VAL A 44 2.64 -6.71 0.18
C VAL A 44 3.64 -5.68 -0.35
N THR A 45 4.81 -6.17 -0.76
CA THR A 45 5.86 -5.35 -1.38
C THR A 45 6.70 -6.18 -2.34
N THR A 46 7.61 -5.54 -3.06
CA THR A 46 8.50 -6.17 -4.03
C THR A 46 9.87 -6.48 -3.41
N PRO A 47 10.64 -7.42 -3.99
CA PRO A 47 12.03 -7.64 -3.60
C PRO A 47 12.91 -6.41 -3.79
N SER A 48 12.65 -5.58 -4.81
CA SER A 48 13.39 -4.33 -5.07
C SER A 48 13.22 -3.31 -3.95
N VAL A 49 11.99 -3.13 -3.44
CA VAL A 49 11.74 -2.29 -2.25
C VAL A 49 12.47 -2.84 -1.03
N VAL A 50 12.43 -4.16 -0.80
CA VAL A 50 13.16 -4.80 0.31
C VAL A 50 14.66 -4.52 0.23
N GLN A 51 15.24 -4.53 -0.98
CA GLN A 51 16.66 -4.26 -1.17
C GLN A 51 17.01 -2.81 -0.81
N GLU A 52 16.25 -1.83 -1.30
CA GLU A 52 16.47 -0.42 -0.95
C GLU A 52 16.39 -0.16 0.56
N VAL A 53 15.44 -0.80 1.24
CA VAL A 53 15.28 -0.64 2.69
C VAL A 53 16.43 -1.31 3.45
N LYS A 54 16.94 -2.45 2.98
CA LYS A 54 18.12 -3.11 3.57
C LYS A 54 19.39 -2.26 3.47
N ASP A 55 19.49 -1.44 2.44
CA ASP A 55 20.61 -0.52 2.24
C ASP A 55 20.47 0.79 3.05
N SER A 56 19.45 0.86 3.91
CA SER A 56 19.16 2.02 4.78
C SER A 56 19.34 1.70 6.27
N GLU A 57 19.34 2.73 7.11
CA GLU A 57 19.31 2.59 8.59
C GLU A 57 18.05 1.87 9.12
N SER A 58 17.04 1.65 8.28
CA SER A 58 15.78 0.98 8.64
C SER A 58 15.81 -0.55 8.49
N ALA A 59 16.94 -1.14 8.07
CA ALA A 59 17.09 -2.58 7.84
C ALA A 59 16.64 -3.45 9.03
N SER A 60 17.00 -3.08 10.26
CA SER A 60 16.62 -3.85 11.46
C SER A 60 15.10 -3.91 11.68
N ARG A 61 14.37 -2.83 11.38
CA ARG A 61 12.91 -2.79 11.50
C ARG A 61 12.23 -3.61 10.41
N LEU A 62 12.81 -3.65 9.22
CA LEU A 62 12.36 -4.51 8.13
C LEU A 62 12.51 -5.99 8.50
N GLU A 63 13.66 -6.39 9.05
CA GLU A 63 13.93 -7.77 9.49
C GLU A 63 12.97 -8.23 10.59
N ILE A 64 12.71 -7.38 11.59
CA ILE A 64 11.71 -7.66 12.62
C ILE A 64 10.34 -7.89 11.98
N ALA A 65 9.90 -7.00 11.09
CA ALA A 65 8.60 -7.11 10.44
C ALA A 65 8.48 -8.35 9.52
N LEU A 66 9.58 -8.75 8.84
CA LEU A 66 9.66 -9.99 8.07
C LEU A 66 9.55 -11.23 8.97
N SER A 67 10.33 -11.27 10.05
CA SER A 67 10.39 -12.44 10.95
C SER A 67 9.06 -12.73 11.66
N ILE A 68 8.26 -11.70 11.94
CA ILE A 68 6.92 -11.86 12.54
C ILE A 68 5.80 -11.93 11.49
N GLY A 69 6.13 -11.96 10.19
CA GLY A 69 5.18 -12.16 9.09
C GLY A 69 4.19 -11.00 8.87
N ARG A 70 4.61 -9.74 9.07
CA ARG A 70 3.71 -8.58 8.87
C ARG A 70 3.35 -8.28 7.43
N PHE A 71 4.16 -8.73 6.48
CA PHE A 71 3.95 -8.46 5.07
C PHE A 71 4.53 -9.58 4.21
N LYS A 72 4.05 -9.67 2.97
CA LYS A 72 4.54 -10.62 1.97
C LYS A 72 5.44 -9.92 0.97
N VAL A 73 6.54 -10.57 0.61
CA VAL A 73 7.42 -10.13 -0.47
C VAL A 73 7.08 -10.93 -1.72
N GLU A 74 6.78 -10.25 -2.82
CA GLU A 74 6.37 -10.88 -4.07
C GLU A 74 6.93 -10.12 -5.28
N ALA A 75 7.62 -10.84 -6.17
CA ALA A 75 8.08 -10.28 -7.43
C ALA A 75 6.91 -10.20 -8.42
N PRO A 76 6.72 -9.06 -9.12
CA PRO A 76 5.73 -8.98 -10.19
C PRO A 76 6.16 -9.88 -11.36
N LEU A 77 5.17 -10.47 -12.06
CA LEU A 77 5.44 -11.21 -13.29
C LEU A 77 5.87 -10.24 -14.42
N PRO A 78 6.73 -10.67 -15.37
CA PRO A 78 7.23 -9.81 -16.45
C PRO A 78 6.13 -9.12 -17.26
N GLU A 79 4.97 -9.77 -17.44
CA GLU A 79 3.83 -9.17 -18.15
C GLU A 79 3.27 -7.91 -17.45
N TYR A 80 3.32 -7.83 -16.11
CA TYR A 80 2.87 -6.66 -15.38
C TYR A 80 3.94 -5.58 -15.33
N VAL A 81 5.22 -5.98 -15.37
CA VAL A 81 6.36 -5.05 -15.51
C VAL A 81 6.25 -4.31 -16.83
N GLU A 82 6.04 -5.02 -17.94
CA GLU A 82 5.88 -4.37 -19.25
C GLU A 82 4.61 -3.50 -19.30
N LYS A 83 3.48 -3.95 -18.75
CA LYS A 83 2.27 -3.11 -18.63
C LYS A 83 2.54 -1.82 -17.84
N ALA A 84 3.29 -1.90 -16.73
CA ALA A 84 3.64 -0.72 -15.94
C ALA A 84 4.54 0.25 -16.73
N ARG A 85 5.54 -0.28 -17.47
CA ARG A 85 6.38 0.53 -18.37
C ARG A 85 5.58 1.21 -19.46
N ASP A 86 4.64 0.51 -20.08
CA ASP A 86 3.80 1.06 -21.15
C ASP A 86 2.93 2.22 -20.64
N ILE A 87 2.33 2.05 -19.45
CA ILE A 87 1.56 3.12 -18.80
C ILE A 87 2.45 4.33 -18.50
N ALA A 88 3.62 4.11 -17.89
CA ALA A 88 4.56 5.17 -17.59
C ALA A 88 5.06 5.90 -18.85
N ARG A 89 5.31 5.15 -19.94
CA ARG A 89 5.73 5.70 -21.24
C ARG A 89 4.64 6.57 -21.84
N ASN A 90 3.39 6.10 -21.85
CA ASN A 90 2.24 6.85 -22.35
C ASN A 90 2.00 8.14 -21.57
N MET A 91 2.35 8.16 -20.28
CA MET A 91 2.27 9.35 -19.43
C MET A 91 3.52 10.24 -19.46
N LYS A 92 4.54 9.89 -20.27
CA LYS A 92 5.84 10.57 -20.35
C LYS A 92 6.55 10.66 -18.99
N LEU A 93 6.46 9.59 -18.22
CA LEU A 93 7.06 9.44 -16.89
C LEU A 93 8.12 8.34 -16.83
N LEU A 94 8.21 7.46 -17.83
CA LEU A 94 9.09 6.29 -17.81
C LEU A 94 10.55 6.64 -17.44
N ASP A 95 11.11 7.70 -18.01
CA ASP A 95 12.50 8.09 -17.79
C ASP A 95 12.77 8.67 -16.39
N LYS A 96 11.73 8.94 -15.61
CA LYS A 96 11.83 9.44 -14.22
C LYS A 96 11.71 8.33 -13.19
N LEU A 97 11.20 7.17 -13.58
CA LEU A 97 10.92 6.07 -12.68
C LEU A 97 12.13 5.14 -12.60
N SER A 98 12.49 4.77 -11.38
CA SER A 98 13.43 3.69 -11.11
C SER A 98 12.84 2.32 -11.45
N GLN A 99 13.68 1.28 -11.43
CA GLN A 99 13.18 -0.09 -11.53
C GLN A 99 12.24 -0.45 -10.38
N THR A 100 12.53 0.02 -9.16
CA THR A 100 11.71 -0.21 -7.97
C THR A 100 10.31 0.37 -8.16
N ASP A 101 10.20 1.59 -8.69
CA ASP A 101 8.91 2.23 -8.95
C ASP A 101 8.08 1.43 -9.97
N ILE A 102 8.73 0.93 -11.02
CA ILE A 102 8.10 0.06 -12.03
C ILE A 102 7.62 -1.24 -11.40
N ASP A 103 8.41 -1.86 -10.52
CA ASP A 103 8.03 -3.10 -9.86
C ASP A 103 6.82 -2.90 -8.93
N VAL A 104 6.78 -1.78 -8.19
CA VAL A 104 5.65 -1.41 -7.32
C VAL A 104 4.37 -1.21 -8.13
N LEU A 105 4.46 -0.49 -9.26
CA LEU A 105 3.34 -0.31 -10.18
C LEU A 105 2.90 -1.65 -10.78
N ALA A 106 3.83 -2.51 -11.17
CA ALA A 106 3.55 -3.83 -11.72
C ALA A 106 2.82 -4.72 -10.71
N LEU A 107 3.29 -4.77 -9.45
CA LEU A 107 2.64 -5.52 -8.39
C LEU A 107 1.23 -4.98 -8.11
N THR A 108 1.06 -3.65 -8.15
CA THR A 108 -0.24 -2.99 -8.02
C THR A 108 -1.21 -3.43 -9.13
N LEU A 109 -0.75 -3.46 -10.39
CA LEU A 109 -1.55 -3.89 -11.53
C LEU A 109 -1.93 -5.37 -11.45
N LYS A 110 -1.01 -6.23 -10.99
CA LYS A 110 -1.27 -7.65 -10.73
C LYS A 110 -2.45 -7.83 -9.79
N TYR A 111 -2.38 -7.24 -8.60
CA TYR A 111 -3.44 -7.40 -7.60
C TYR A 111 -4.77 -6.79 -8.04
N ARG A 112 -4.73 -5.67 -8.76
CA ARG A 112 -5.95 -5.12 -9.39
C ARG A 112 -6.58 -6.12 -10.36
N ASN A 113 -5.76 -6.77 -11.19
CA ASN A 113 -6.22 -7.76 -12.16
C ASN A 113 -6.78 -9.03 -11.48
N GLU A 114 -6.20 -9.42 -10.35
CA GLU A 114 -6.67 -10.52 -9.50
C GLU A 114 -7.96 -10.19 -8.71
N GLY A 115 -8.53 -8.99 -8.90
CA GLY A 115 -9.81 -8.59 -8.31
C GLY A 115 -9.72 -7.87 -6.96
N PHE A 116 -8.51 -7.65 -6.44
CA PHE A 116 -8.30 -6.89 -5.21
C PHE A 116 -8.51 -5.39 -5.41
N LYS A 117 -8.62 -4.67 -4.29
CA LYS A 117 -8.60 -3.22 -4.24
C LYS A 117 -7.23 -2.75 -3.71
N PRO A 118 -6.24 -2.51 -4.58
CA PRO A 118 -4.94 -2.05 -4.12
C PRO A 118 -5.01 -0.62 -3.57
N MET A 119 -4.25 -0.40 -2.49
CA MET A 119 -3.99 0.90 -1.90
C MET A 119 -2.48 1.06 -1.74
N VAL A 120 -1.86 1.96 -2.51
CA VAL A 120 -0.41 2.14 -2.52
C VAL A 120 0.02 3.17 -1.47
N PHE A 121 1.06 2.87 -0.70
CA PHE A 121 1.61 3.79 0.29
C PHE A 121 2.93 4.35 -0.23
N THR A 122 2.91 5.58 -0.72
CA THR A 122 4.07 6.23 -1.37
C THR A 122 3.99 7.75 -1.22
N ASP A 123 5.15 8.39 -1.12
CA ASP A 123 5.30 9.85 -1.18
C ASP A 123 5.73 10.37 -2.56
N ASP A 124 5.98 9.48 -3.53
CA ASP A 124 6.46 9.86 -4.85
C ASP A 124 5.33 10.43 -5.72
N TYR A 125 5.50 11.67 -6.20
CA TYR A 125 4.48 12.36 -6.98
C TYR A 125 4.26 11.78 -8.37
N ASP A 126 5.30 11.21 -9.00
CA ASP A 126 5.19 10.60 -10.33
C ASP A 126 4.44 9.25 -10.24
N ILE A 127 4.70 8.43 -9.21
CA ILE A 127 3.91 7.23 -8.90
C ILE A 127 2.45 7.62 -8.62
N GLN A 128 2.21 8.59 -7.73
CA GLN A 128 0.84 9.04 -7.41
C GLN A 128 0.08 9.51 -8.64
N ARG A 129 0.75 10.19 -9.57
CA ARG A 129 0.14 10.65 -10.82
C ARG A 129 -0.30 9.49 -11.70
N ILE A 130 0.50 8.41 -11.78
CA ILE A 130 0.12 7.18 -12.49
C ILE A 130 -1.05 6.49 -11.80
N LEU A 131 -1.03 6.34 -10.48
CA LEU A 131 -2.12 5.71 -9.74
C LEU A 131 -3.45 6.47 -9.92
N LYS A 132 -3.41 7.82 -9.90
CA LYS A 132 -4.56 8.67 -10.20
C LYS A 132 -5.14 8.43 -11.60
N SER A 133 -4.28 8.34 -12.63
CA SER A 133 -4.76 8.10 -14.00
C SER A 133 -5.43 6.73 -14.16
N LEU A 134 -5.03 5.77 -13.33
CA LEU A 134 -5.57 4.42 -13.30
C LEU A 134 -6.81 4.29 -12.39
N GLY A 135 -7.15 5.30 -11.59
CA GLY A 135 -8.22 5.21 -10.58
C GLY A 135 -7.88 4.25 -9.44
N ILE A 136 -6.59 4.14 -9.09
CA ILE A 136 -6.11 3.31 -7.98
C ILE A 136 -5.84 4.21 -6.78
N ASP A 137 -6.30 3.77 -5.61
CA ASP A 137 -6.16 4.52 -4.36
C ASP A 137 -4.69 4.52 -3.89
N PHE A 138 -4.26 5.63 -3.30
CA PHE A 138 -2.96 5.73 -2.64
C PHE A 138 -3.05 6.58 -1.37
N LYS A 139 -2.07 6.41 -0.48
CA LYS A 139 -1.91 7.19 0.74
C LYS A 139 -0.48 7.74 0.84
N PRO A 140 -0.31 9.06 1.00
CA PRO A 140 0.97 9.65 1.36
C PRO A 140 1.46 9.11 2.71
N VAL A 141 2.77 8.91 2.83
CA VAL A 141 3.42 8.36 4.03
C VAL A 141 3.79 9.46 5.01
N LYS A 142 4.35 10.59 4.54
CA LYS A 142 4.77 11.75 5.36
C LYS A 142 3.71 12.28 6.33
N ASN A 143 2.43 12.07 6.05
CA ASN A 143 1.33 12.57 6.87
C ASN A 143 0.85 11.59 7.94
N LEU A 144 1.31 10.33 7.96
CA LEU A 144 0.83 9.32 8.91
C LEU A 144 1.54 9.38 10.27
N GLY A 145 2.69 10.06 10.38
CA GLY A 145 3.46 10.19 11.61
C GLY A 145 3.03 11.32 12.57
N ILE A 146 2.15 12.24 12.14
CA ILE A 146 1.86 13.49 12.90
C ILE A 146 0.45 13.52 13.53
N GLU A 147 -0.44 12.56 13.27
CA GLU A 147 -1.76 12.49 13.94
C GLU A 147 -1.72 11.86 15.35
N ARG A 148 -0.74 12.24 16.17
CA ARG A 148 -0.82 12.12 17.64
C ARG A 148 -0.30 13.39 18.32
N ARG A 149 -0.98 14.51 18.11
CA ARG A 149 -0.97 15.56 19.14
C ARG A 149 -2.09 15.25 20.13
N PHE A 150 -1.71 14.66 21.25
CA PHE A 150 -2.54 14.63 22.44
C PHE A 150 -2.95 16.08 22.75
N ASN A 151 -4.24 16.38 22.64
CA ASN A 151 -4.80 17.59 23.21
C ASN A 151 -4.89 17.35 24.72
N THR A 152 -3.78 17.52 25.44
CA THR A 152 -3.85 17.70 26.90
C THR A 152 -4.23 19.15 27.15
N SER A 153 -5.53 19.43 27.02
CA SER A 153 -6.10 20.57 27.73
C SER A 153 -5.93 20.27 29.22
N SER A 154 -4.98 20.96 29.84
CA SER A 154 -4.80 21.04 31.29
C SER A 154 -6.15 21.32 31.95
N PRO A 155 -6.53 20.65 33.07
CA PRO A 155 -7.56 21.21 33.93
C PRO A 155 -6.94 22.47 34.55
N THR A 156 -7.41 23.63 34.11
CA THR A 156 -7.20 24.89 34.81
C THR A 156 -7.75 24.76 36.23
N SER A 157 -6.92 25.14 37.18
CA SER A 157 -7.17 25.22 38.61
C SER A 157 -8.53 25.82 38.97
N LEU A 158 -9.20 25.20 39.95
CA LEU A 158 -10.03 25.85 40.96
C LEU A 158 -9.72 25.20 42.30
#